data_AF-G7L5K0-F1
#
_entry.id   AF-G7L5K0-F1
#
_cell.length_a   1.000
_cell.length_b   1.000
_cell.length_c   1.000
_cell.angle_alpha   90.00
_cell.angle_beta   90.00
_cell.angle_gamma   90.00
#
_symmetry.space_group_name_H-M   'P 1'
#
loop_
_entity.id
_entity.type
_entity.pdbx_description
1 polymer ?
#
loop_
_entity_poly.entity_id
_entity_poly.type
_entity_poly.pdbx_seq_one_letter_code
_entity_poly.pdbx_strand_id
1 'polypeptide(L)' 'MAQFFMFVYILIIFLSSFLIEASTAATPCTSDKDCRLERYNVWCINGYCKYKFTPID' A
#
# COMPACT_ATOMS: atom_id res chain seq x y z
N MET A 1 -25.61 15.32 -19.68
CA MET A 1 -25.63 14.07 -18.88
C MET A 1 -24.42 13.19 -19.16
N ALA A 2 -24.08 12.89 -20.42
CA ALA A 2 -22.90 12.09 -20.78
C ALA A 2 -21.55 12.65 -20.26
N GLN A 3 -21.33 13.97 -20.33
CA GLN A 3 -20.13 14.62 -19.79
C GLN A 3 -19.96 14.42 -18.27
N PHE A 4 -21.06 14.43 -17.53
CA PHE A 4 -21.02 14.22 -16.07
C PHE A 4 -20.58 12.79 -15.75
N PHE A 5 -21.11 11.80 -16.48
CA PHE A 5 -20.69 10.41 -16.33
C PHE A 5 -19.22 10.19 -16.70
N MET A 6 -18.71 10.84 -17.75
CA MET A 6 -17.29 10.78 -18.09
C MET A 6 -16.39 11.37 -16.99
N PHE A 7 -16.77 12.53 -16.44
CA PHE A 7 -16.02 13.17 -15.36
C PHE A 7 -15.94 12.29 -14.11
N VAL A 8 -17.07 11.70 -13.70
CA VAL A 8 -17.14 10.77 -12.55
C VAL A 8 -16.28 9.53 -12.81
N TYR A 9 -16.31 8.99 -14.03
CA TYR A 9 -15.52 7.80 -14.38
C TYR A 9 -14.01 8.04 -14.27
N ILE A 10 -13.52 9.18 -14.77
CA ILE A 10 -12.10 9.55 -14.68
C ILE A 10 -11.68 9.76 -13.22
N LEU A 11 -12.52 10.41 -12.41
CA LEU A 11 -12.25 10.59 -10.98
C LEU A 11 -12.15 9.26 -10.23
N ILE A 12 -13.04 8.31 -10.51
CA ILE A 12 -12.99 6.97 -9.89
C ILE A 12 -11.69 6.25 -10.24
N ILE A 13 -11.23 6.34 -11.50
CA ILE A 13 -9.95 5.75 -11.92
C ILE A 13 -8.79 6.38 -11.15
N PHE A 14 -8.70 7.71 -11.12
CA PHE A 14 -7.65 8.42 -10.39
C PHE A 14 -7.64 8.07 -8.90
N LEU A 15 -8.81 8.09 -8.27
CA LEU A 15 -8.95 7.79 -6.84
C LEU A 15 -8.65 6.33 -6.52
N SER A 16 -9.02 5.39 -7.39
CA SER A 16 -8.75 3.96 -7.16
C SER A 16 -7.26 3.63 -7.28
N SER A 17 -6.54 4.19 -8.25
CA SER A 17 -5.08 4.05 -8.33
C SER A 17 -4.39 4.66 -7.10
N PHE A 18 -4.82 5.85 -6.68
CA PHE A 18 -4.28 6.50 -5.49
C PHE A 18 -4.60 5.73 -4.21
N LEU A 19 -5.81 5.15 -4.10
CA LEU A 19 -6.21 4.34 -2.96
C LEU A 19 -5.42 3.02 -2.89
N ILE A 20 -5.05 2.42 -4.03
CA ILE A 20 -4.18 1.24 -4.06
C ILE A 20 -2.80 1.61 -3.52
N GLU A 21 -2.20 2.70 -3.99
CA GLU A 21 -0.90 3.16 -3.49
C GLU A 21 -0.96 3.55 -2.00
N ALA A 22 -2.01 4.24 -1.57
CA ALA A 22 -2.22 4.64 -0.19
C ALA A 22 -2.61 3.48 0.75
N SER A 23 -3.30 2.45 0.26
CA SER A 23 -3.54 1.23 1.05
C SER A 23 -2.30 0.35 1.13
N THR A 24 -1.41 0.43 0.13
CA THR A 24 -0.03 -0.03 0.23
C THR A 24 0.89 0.96 0.93
N ALA A 25 0.38 2.04 1.55
CA ALA A 25 1.13 2.87 2.49
C ALA A 25 1.42 2.02 3.72
N ALA A 26 2.38 1.14 3.52
CA ALA A 26 3.09 0.41 4.51
C ALA A 26 3.54 1.39 5.58
N THR A 27 3.47 0.97 6.84
CA THR A 27 3.92 1.78 7.96
C THR A 27 5.33 2.30 7.66
N PRO A 28 5.56 3.62 7.69
CA PRO A 28 6.90 4.14 7.49
C PRO A 28 7.81 3.62 8.60
N CYS A 29 9.04 3.31 8.28
CA CYS A 29 10.00 2.74 9.20
C CYS A 29 11.41 3.25 8.90
N THR A 30 12.22 3.34 9.94
CA THR A 30 13.67 3.61 9.83
C THR A 30 14.47 2.32 10.07
N SER A 31 13.92 1.39 10.85
CA SER A 31 14.51 0.10 11.18
C SER A 31 13.44 -0.98 11.24
N ASP A 32 13.82 -2.26 11.08
CA ASP A 32 12.92 -3.42 11.23
C ASP A 32 12.19 -3.45 12.58
N LYS A 33 12.76 -2.80 13.61
CA LYS A 33 12.15 -2.68 14.95
C LYS A 33 10.87 -1.82 14.96
N ASP A 34 10.72 -0.92 14.00
CA ASP A 34 9.53 -0.07 13.88
C ASP A 34 8.33 -0.85 13.33
N CYS A 35 8.60 -1.94 12.59
CA CYS A 35 7.61 -2.87 12.06
C CYS A 35 7.19 -3.89 13.13
N ARG A 36 6.52 -3.42 14.19
CA ARG A 36 5.96 -4.28 15.24
C ARG A 36 4.71 -5.01 14.76
N LEU A 37 4.88 -6.14 14.08
CA LEU A 37 3.81 -7.09 13.82
C LEU A 37 4.22 -8.44 14.41
N GLU A 38 3.72 -8.73 15.63
CA GLU A 38 4.04 -9.96 16.39
C GLU A 38 3.72 -11.28 15.66
N ARG A 39 2.91 -11.24 14.58
CA ARG A 39 2.46 -12.43 13.84
C ARG A 39 3.15 -12.69 12.52
N TYR A 40 3.87 -11.73 11.94
CA TYR A 40 4.43 -11.88 10.59
C TYR A 40 5.84 -11.31 10.49
N ASN A 41 6.70 -11.96 9.72
CA ASN A 41 8.04 -11.46 9.39
C ASN A 41 7.89 -10.26 8.45
N VAL A 42 7.85 -9.05 9.02
CA VAL A 42 7.75 -7.77 8.31
C VAL A 42 9.05 -7.00 8.47
N TRP A 43 9.62 -6.56 7.35
CA TRP A 43 10.92 -5.88 7.31
C TRP A 43 10.78 -4.47 6.77
N CYS A 44 11.68 -3.59 7.17
CA CYS A 44 11.75 -2.23 6.69
C CYS A 44 12.48 -2.18 5.35
N ILE A 45 11.75 -2.01 4.26
CA ILE A 45 12.28 -1.97 2.90
C ILE A 45 11.92 -0.64 2.25
N ASN A 46 12.94 0.13 1.86
CA ASN A 46 12.80 1.47 1.28
C ASN A 46 12.00 2.44 2.16
N GLY A 47 12.20 2.37 3.48
CA GLY A 47 11.53 3.26 4.44
C GLY A 47 10.09 2.85 4.79
N TYR A 48 9.67 1.64 4.40
CA TYR A 48 8.31 1.15 4.62
C TYR A 48 8.29 -0.33 5.04
N CYS A 49 7.39 -0.70 5.95
CA CYS A 49 7.20 -2.05 6.45
C CYS A 49 6.55 -2.97 5.40
N LYS A 50 7.30 -3.95 4.87
CA LYS A 50 6.82 -4.91 3.87
C LYS A 50 6.88 -6.35 4.40
N TYR A 51 5.87 -7.15 4.03
CA TYR A 51 5.88 -8.59 4.31
C TYR A 51 6.94 -9.27 3.45
N LYS A 52 7.80 -10.09 4.07
CA LYS A 52 8.67 -11.00 3.34
C LYS A 52 7.97 -12.35 3.26
N PHE A 53 7.40 -12.67 2.10
CA PHE A 53 7.07 -14.07 1.79
C PHE A 53 8.40 -14.81 1.62
N THR A 54 8.93 -15.38 2.69
CA THR A 54 9.95 -16.42 2.56
C THR A 54 9.23 -17.66 2.01
N PRO A 55 9.59 -18.18 0.83
CA PRO A 55 9.19 -19.55 0.49
C PRO A 55 9.64 -20.46 1.64
N ILE A 56 8.74 -21.34 2.06
CA ILE A 56 9.07 -22.43 2.98
C ILE A 56 9.87 -23.43 2.16
N ASP A 57 11.17 -23.52 2.44
CA ASP A 57 12.06 -24.59 1.97
C ASP A 57 12.02 -25.75 2.97
#